data_AF-A0A820AZ32-F1
#
_entry.id   AF-A0A820AZ32-F1
#
_cell.length_a   1.000
_cell.length_b   1.000
_cell.length_c   1.000
_cell.angle_alpha   90.00
_cell.angle_beta   90.00
_cell.angle_gamma   90.00
#
_symmetry.space_group_name_H-M   'P 1'
#
loop_
_entity.id
_entity.type
_entity.pdbx_description
1 polymer ?
#
loop_
_entity_poly.entity_id
_entity_poly.type
_entity_poly.pdbx_seq_one_letter_code
_entity_poly.pdbx_strand_id
1 'polypeptide(L)'
;MGIRTLVIYSEVDRYLAHVTAADSAVALEGKTPAETYLRGDLIIATAKSQNVEAIIPGYRFLSENANFVAQCEASGICFIGPTPKQIRQFHLKHIAYEAAAVADLLLLPHSGLLTDVEEAKLKAKTVGYPLMLKNTTRSGGIGIARCTDENQLVDLFPKVKCAAIKFFCNDGVYLERCFHDARHIEVQIFGDGHGHVIALNERDCSLQRRNQKLVEKTPPPNISDDVRARLRDAAVRLGTLLSLHYRLRIHLLMEQLRDHHPVNGILELAPGVRSLQI
;
A
#
# COMPACT_ATOMS: atom_id res chain seq x y z
N MET A 1 -7.01 18.70 17.36
CA MET A 1 -7.31 17.43 18.07
C MET A 1 -6.87 17.41 19.52
N GLY A 2 -5.94 18.27 19.95
CA GLY A 2 -5.40 18.18 21.33
C GLY A 2 -4.66 16.87 21.63
N ILE A 3 -4.23 16.13 20.60
CA ILE A 3 -3.43 14.90 20.75
C ILE A 3 -1.97 15.32 20.74
N ARG A 4 -1.22 14.88 21.77
CA ARG A 4 0.22 15.06 21.83
C ARG A 4 0.91 14.11 20.85
N THR A 5 1.94 14.61 20.18
CA THR A 5 2.71 13.89 19.18
C THR A 5 4.06 13.46 19.72
N LEU A 6 4.40 12.20 19.50
CA LEU A 6 5.74 11.67 19.73
C LEU A 6 6.27 11.12 18.41
N VAL A 7 7.49 11.52 18.05
CA VAL A 7 8.20 11.00 16.89
C VAL A 7 9.43 10.21 17.32
N ILE A 8 9.78 9.23 16.51
CA ILE A 8 11.00 8.43 16.66
C ILE A 8 11.98 8.84 15.57
N TYR A 9 13.27 8.86 15.88
CA TYR A 9 14.30 9.22 14.90
C TYR A 9 15.57 8.39 15.08
N SER A 10 16.29 8.15 13.99
CA SER A 10 17.67 7.66 14.04
C SER A 10 18.63 8.82 14.31
N GLU A 11 19.82 8.58 14.87
CA GLU A 11 20.75 9.68 15.22
C GLU A 11 21.09 10.59 14.03
N VAL A 12 21.14 10.03 12.81
CA VAL A 12 21.41 10.81 11.59
C VAL A 12 20.26 11.72 11.17
N ASP A 13 19.04 11.45 11.65
CA ASP A 13 17.80 12.16 11.31
C ASP A 13 17.40 13.20 12.38
N ARG A 14 18.19 13.37 13.44
CA ARG A 14 17.88 14.21 14.61
C ARG A 14 17.49 15.67 14.32
N TYR A 15 17.91 16.20 13.17
CA TYR A 15 17.65 17.58 12.75
C TYR A 15 16.60 17.69 11.64
N LEU A 16 15.93 16.59 11.28
CA LEU A 16 14.88 16.63 10.29
C LEU A 16 13.64 17.37 10.79
N ALA A 17 12.89 17.96 9.85
CA ALA A 17 11.73 18.79 10.14
C ALA A 17 10.68 18.07 11.02
N HIS A 18 10.45 16.77 10.80
CA HIS A 18 9.49 16.02 11.59
C HIS A 18 9.88 15.87 13.08
N VAL A 19 11.19 15.87 13.38
CA VAL A 19 11.72 15.79 14.76
C VAL A 19 11.52 17.12 15.48
N THR A 20 11.79 18.22 14.79
CA THR A 20 11.71 19.58 15.36
C THR A 20 10.28 20.10 15.49
N ALA A 21 9.34 19.55 14.72
CA ALA A 21 7.94 19.94 14.74
C ALA A 21 7.06 19.17 15.74
N ALA A 22 7.57 18.07 16.33
CA ALA A 22 6.81 17.22 17.25
C ALA A 22 6.85 17.72 18.70
N ASP A 23 5.84 17.40 19.50
CA ASP A 23 5.81 17.77 20.93
C ASP A 23 6.90 17.04 21.74
N SER A 24 7.24 15.82 21.32
CA SER A 24 8.30 15.00 21.89
C SER A 24 8.97 14.16 20.82
N ALA A 25 10.26 13.88 21.01
CA ALA A 25 11.05 13.06 20.11
C ALA A 25 11.96 12.10 20.88
N VAL A 26 12.03 10.84 20.43
CA VAL A 26 12.87 9.80 21.03
C VAL A 26 13.84 9.25 20.00
N ALA A 27 15.13 9.26 20.34
CA ALA A 27 16.15 8.62 19.53
C ALA A 27 16.02 7.10 19.64
N LEU A 28 16.05 6.42 18.51
CA LEU A 28 16.22 4.97 18.44
C LEU A 28 17.70 4.63 18.34
N GLU A 29 18.09 3.55 19.01
CA GLU A 29 19.45 3.02 18.89
C GLU A 29 19.70 2.53 17.46
N GLY A 30 20.68 3.12 16.79
CA GLY A 30 21.09 2.75 15.44
C GLY A 30 21.21 3.94 14.49
N LYS A 31 21.74 3.66 13.28
CA LYS A 31 21.93 4.69 12.25
C LYS A 31 21.22 4.37 10.95
N THR A 32 20.98 3.09 10.68
CA THR A 32 20.32 2.63 9.46
C THR A 32 18.83 2.34 9.71
N PRO A 33 17.99 2.37 8.66
CA PRO A 33 16.59 1.95 8.79
C PRO A 33 16.41 0.52 9.33
N ALA A 34 17.33 -0.40 8.98
CA ALA A 34 17.29 -1.78 9.45
C ALA A 34 17.54 -1.91 10.97
N GLU A 35 18.33 -1.00 11.54
CA GLU A 35 18.60 -0.93 12.97
C GLU A 35 17.51 -0.14 13.72
N THR A 36 16.75 0.72 13.02
CA THR A 36 15.83 1.70 13.64
C THR A 36 14.39 1.51 13.18
N TYR A 37 13.97 2.18 12.10
CA TYR A 37 12.57 2.27 11.64
C TYR A 37 11.95 0.92 11.21
N LEU A 38 12.76 -0.11 10.98
CA LEU A 38 12.32 -1.48 10.67
C LEU A 38 12.32 -2.41 11.91
N ARG A 39 12.74 -1.91 13.07
CA ARG A 39 12.75 -2.66 14.34
C ARG A 39 11.46 -2.43 15.12
N GLY A 40 10.43 -3.19 14.75
CA GLY A 40 9.12 -3.11 15.40
C GLY A 40 9.16 -3.33 16.91
N ASP A 41 10.10 -4.15 17.39
CA ASP A 41 10.36 -4.39 18.80
C ASP A 41 10.84 -3.14 19.54
N LEU A 42 11.79 -2.38 18.94
CA LEU A 42 12.25 -1.10 19.51
C LEU A 42 11.11 -0.08 19.54
N ILE A 43 10.34 0.03 18.45
CA ILE A 43 9.23 0.97 18.35
C ILE A 43 8.16 0.69 19.41
N ILE A 44 7.81 -0.59 19.62
CA ILE A 44 6.82 -0.98 20.64
C ILE A 44 7.37 -0.73 22.05
N ALA A 45 8.65 -1.02 22.30
CA ALA A 45 9.26 -0.74 23.60
C ALA A 45 9.25 0.76 23.93
N THR A 46 9.59 1.61 22.96
CA THR A 46 9.50 3.08 23.09
C THR A 46 8.06 3.54 23.31
N ALA A 47 7.11 3.00 22.54
CA ALA A 47 5.70 3.34 22.71
C ALA A 47 5.20 3.00 24.13
N LYS A 48 5.59 1.85 24.68
CA LYS A 48 5.25 1.46 26.06
C LYS A 48 5.88 2.38 27.10
N SER A 49 7.18 2.69 26.99
CA SER A 49 7.86 3.54 27.98
C SER A 49 7.34 4.98 28.00
N GLN A 50 6.81 5.44 26.87
CA GLN A 50 6.25 6.78 26.69
C GLN A 50 4.72 6.82 26.85
N ASN A 51 4.08 5.71 27.21
CA ASN A 51 2.62 5.58 27.33
C ASN A 51 1.85 6.03 26.08
N VAL A 52 2.36 5.68 24.89
CA VAL A 52 1.73 5.98 23.61
C VAL A 52 0.51 5.08 23.41
N GLU A 53 -0.65 5.69 23.17
CA GLU A 53 -1.91 4.97 22.96
C GLU A 53 -2.10 4.48 21.53
N ALA A 54 -1.46 5.13 20.55
CA ALA A 54 -1.65 4.84 19.13
C ALA A 54 -0.40 5.10 18.28
N ILE A 55 -0.15 4.25 17.28
CA ILE A 55 0.98 4.38 16.33
C ILE A 55 0.45 4.66 14.93
N ILE A 56 0.81 5.82 14.38
CA ILE A 56 0.60 6.19 12.97
C ILE A 56 1.86 5.79 12.18
N PRO A 57 1.83 4.71 11.38
CA PRO A 57 3.02 4.19 10.71
C PRO A 57 3.42 4.99 9.46
N GLY A 58 2.59 5.96 9.04
CA GLY A 58 2.75 6.63 7.76
C GLY A 58 2.68 5.63 6.61
N TYR A 59 3.74 5.55 5.82
CA TYR A 59 3.83 4.65 4.69
C TYR A 59 5.20 3.98 4.59
N ARG A 60 5.25 2.82 3.89
CA ARG A 60 6.44 1.96 3.82
C ARG A 60 6.86 1.50 5.22
N PHE A 61 8.10 1.07 5.37
CA PHE A 61 8.62 0.52 6.63
C PHE A 61 7.70 -0.58 7.15
N LEU A 62 7.10 -0.37 8.32
CA LEU A 62 6.22 -1.32 8.98
C LEU A 62 4.73 -1.04 8.76
N SER A 63 4.36 -0.05 7.93
CA SER A 63 2.96 0.32 7.68
C SER A 63 2.12 -0.81 7.09
N GLU A 64 2.77 -1.74 6.38
CA GLU A 64 2.16 -2.89 5.72
C GLU A 64 2.65 -4.21 6.34
N ASN A 65 3.29 -4.19 7.52
CA ASN A 65 3.79 -5.39 8.18
C ASN A 65 2.74 -5.97 9.14
N ALA A 66 2.06 -7.04 8.71
CA ALA A 66 1.00 -7.67 9.52
C ALA A 66 1.48 -8.18 10.89
N ASN A 67 2.73 -8.60 11.02
CA ASN A 67 3.27 -9.08 12.29
C ASN A 67 3.49 -7.92 13.26
N PHE A 68 4.01 -6.78 12.77
CA PHE A 68 4.15 -5.58 13.58
C PHE A 68 2.80 -5.07 14.08
N VAL A 69 1.77 -5.06 13.22
CA VAL A 69 0.41 -4.67 13.62
C VAL A 69 -0.12 -5.59 14.72
N ALA A 70 0.04 -6.91 14.56
CA ALA A 70 -0.38 -7.88 15.58
C ALA A 70 0.34 -7.68 16.92
N GLN A 71 1.63 -7.31 16.89
CA GLN A 71 2.41 -7.00 18.09
C GLN A 71 1.97 -5.69 18.75
N CYS A 72 1.57 -4.68 17.97
CA CYS A 72 0.98 -3.45 18.50
C CYS A 72 -0.34 -3.76 19.24
N GLU A 73 -1.25 -4.49 18.59
CA GLU A 73 -2.53 -4.90 19.17
C GLU A 73 -2.35 -5.74 20.45
N ALA A 74 -1.45 -6.73 20.42
CA ALA A 74 -1.12 -7.55 21.59
C ALA A 74 -0.47 -6.75 22.73
N SER A 75 0.10 -5.58 22.41
CA SER A 75 0.70 -4.66 23.38
C SER A 75 -0.27 -3.60 23.89
N GLY A 76 -1.55 -3.64 23.48
CA GLY A 76 -2.56 -2.65 23.83
C GLY A 76 -2.38 -1.30 23.13
N ILE A 77 -1.53 -1.21 22.11
CA ILE A 77 -1.28 0.00 21.33
C ILE A 77 -2.16 -0.02 20.09
N CYS A 78 -2.98 1.02 19.90
CA CYS A 78 -3.83 1.13 18.72
C CYS A 78 -2.98 1.35 17.46
N PHE A 79 -2.90 0.34 16.60
CA PHE A 79 -2.31 0.55 15.28
C PHE A 79 -3.28 1.33 14.40
N ILE A 80 -2.78 2.42 13.85
CA ILE A 80 -3.54 3.34 13.01
C ILE A 80 -3.47 2.86 11.55
N GLY A 81 -4.32 1.90 11.20
CA GLY A 81 -4.38 1.31 9.87
C GLY A 81 -5.24 0.04 9.82
N PRO A 82 -5.12 -0.76 8.74
CA PRO A 82 -5.80 -2.03 8.60
C PRO A 82 -5.33 -3.08 9.61
N THR A 83 -6.21 -4.03 9.92
CA THR A 83 -5.90 -5.16 10.82
C THR A 83 -4.84 -6.08 10.21
N PRO A 84 -4.13 -6.90 11.03
CA PRO A 84 -3.18 -7.90 10.51
C PRO A 84 -3.80 -8.84 9.46
N LYS A 85 -5.06 -9.22 9.67
CA LYS A 85 -5.81 -10.08 8.75
C LYS A 85 -6.01 -9.39 7.40
N GLN A 86 -6.46 -8.14 7.40
CA GLN A 86 -6.66 -7.37 6.18
C GLN A 86 -5.34 -7.15 5.45
N ILE A 87 -4.29 -6.75 6.16
CA ILE A 87 -2.97 -6.59 5.57
C ILE A 87 -2.54 -7.87 4.86
N ARG A 88 -2.72 -9.06 5.47
CA ARG A 88 -2.41 -10.34 4.81
C ARG A 88 -3.28 -10.60 3.58
N GLN A 89 -4.57 -10.31 3.65
CA GLN A 89 -5.49 -10.46 2.51
C GLN A 89 -5.11 -9.57 1.33
N PHE A 90 -4.68 -8.31 1.56
CA PHE A 90 -4.23 -7.41 0.49
C PHE A 90 -2.86 -7.76 -0.09
N HIS A 91 -1.97 -8.40 0.68
CA HIS A 91 -0.67 -8.84 0.17
C HIS A 91 -0.77 -10.06 -0.75
N LEU A 92 -1.81 -10.86 -0.57
CA LEU A 92 -2.02 -12.06 -1.36
C LEU A 92 -2.87 -11.70 -2.58
N LYS A 93 -2.20 -11.41 -3.70
CA LYS A 93 -2.89 -11.01 -4.94
C LYS A 93 -3.96 -11.99 -5.42
N HIS A 94 -3.81 -13.30 -5.16
CA HIS A 94 -4.86 -14.27 -5.47
C HIS A 94 -6.15 -14.01 -4.66
N ILE A 95 -6.03 -13.66 -3.37
CA ILE A 95 -7.18 -13.27 -2.55
C ILE A 95 -7.78 -11.96 -3.06
N ALA A 96 -6.93 -11.00 -3.48
CA ALA A 96 -7.41 -9.77 -4.08
C ALA A 96 -8.17 -10.03 -5.40
N TYR A 97 -7.71 -10.96 -6.23
CA TYR A 97 -8.41 -11.38 -7.45
C TYR A 97 -9.72 -12.11 -7.15
N GLU A 98 -9.73 -13.04 -6.21
CA GLU A 98 -10.96 -13.72 -5.79
C GLU A 98 -11.98 -12.72 -5.25
N ALA A 99 -11.54 -11.79 -4.39
CA ALA A 99 -12.40 -10.73 -3.85
C ALA A 99 -12.92 -9.79 -4.95
N ALA A 100 -12.08 -9.46 -5.93
CA ALA A 100 -12.47 -8.65 -7.08
C ALA A 100 -13.47 -9.37 -8.00
N ALA A 101 -13.29 -10.68 -8.21
CA ALA A 101 -14.25 -11.50 -8.97
C ALA A 101 -15.61 -11.57 -8.27
N VAL A 102 -15.63 -11.74 -6.93
CA VAL A 102 -16.87 -11.68 -6.13
C VAL A 102 -17.51 -10.29 -6.18
N ALA A 103 -16.71 -9.23 -6.28
CA ALA A 103 -17.19 -7.85 -6.41
C ALA A 103 -17.58 -7.45 -7.85
N ASP A 104 -17.63 -8.42 -8.77
CA ASP A 104 -17.94 -8.26 -10.20
C ASP A 104 -17.03 -7.22 -10.89
N LEU A 105 -15.74 -7.26 -10.56
CA LEU A 105 -14.72 -6.41 -11.17
C LEU A 105 -14.07 -7.14 -12.35
N LEU A 106 -13.91 -6.41 -13.46
CA LEU A 106 -13.18 -6.93 -14.60
C LEU A 106 -11.70 -7.06 -14.25
N LEU A 107 -11.20 -8.28 -14.24
CA LEU A 107 -9.80 -8.58 -14.00
C LEU A 107 -9.03 -8.71 -15.30
N LEU A 108 -7.75 -8.30 -15.26
CA LEU A 108 -6.85 -8.59 -16.36
C LEU A 108 -6.62 -10.10 -16.46
N PRO A 109 -6.49 -10.65 -17.69
CA PRO A 109 -6.06 -12.03 -17.86
C PRO A 109 -4.74 -12.27 -17.13
N HIS A 110 -4.70 -13.30 -16.30
CA HIS A 110 -3.56 -13.64 -15.46
C HIS A 110 -3.35 -15.15 -15.35
N SER A 111 -2.13 -15.58 -15.01
CA SER A 111 -1.80 -17.00 -14.88
C SER A 111 -2.24 -17.66 -13.57
N GLY A 112 -2.47 -16.84 -12.53
CA GLY A 112 -2.38 -17.32 -11.14
C GLY A 112 -0.92 -17.49 -10.70
N LEU A 113 -0.70 -18.00 -9.49
CA LEU A 113 0.65 -18.27 -8.99
C LEU A 113 1.36 -19.32 -9.85
N LEU A 114 2.65 -19.10 -10.11
CA LEU A 114 3.49 -19.99 -10.91
C LEU A 114 4.50 -20.69 -10.01
N THR A 115 4.65 -21.99 -10.21
CA THR A 115 5.62 -22.83 -9.51
C THR A 115 6.99 -22.77 -10.17
N ASP A 116 7.02 -22.88 -11.50
CA ASP A 116 8.23 -22.91 -12.32
C ASP A 116 8.05 -22.25 -13.69
N VAL A 117 9.15 -22.23 -14.46
CA VAL A 117 9.21 -21.60 -15.78
C VAL A 117 8.44 -22.39 -16.85
N GLU A 118 8.30 -23.70 -16.71
CA GLU A 118 7.56 -24.52 -17.68
C GLU A 118 6.06 -24.32 -17.53
N GLU A 119 5.55 -24.22 -16.30
CA GLU A 119 4.19 -23.77 -16.03
C GLU A 119 3.96 -22.35 -16.56
N ALA A 120 4.93 -21.46 -16.37
CA ALA A 120 4.87 -20.09 -16.88
C ALA A 120 4.69 -20.05 -18.40
N LYS A 121 5.43 -20.89 -19.15
CA LYS A 121 5.33 -21.00 -20.62
C LYS A 121 3.96 -21.51 -21.05
N LEU A 122 3.40 -22.50 -20.35
CA LEU A 122 2.07 -23.02 -20.67
C LEU A 122 0.99 -21.94 -20.45
N LYS A 123 1.02 -21.28 -19.28
CA LYS A 123 0.05 -20.22 -18.94
C LYS A 123 0.21 -18.98 -19.82
N ALA A 124 1.43 -18.67 -20.25
CA ALA A 124 1.71 -17.55 -21.15
C ALA A 124 0.96 -17.67 -22.49
N LYS A 125 0.73 -18.90 -22.99
CA LYS A 125 -0.06 -19.13 -24.22
C LYS A 125 -1.53 -18.75 -24.05
N THR A 126 -2.09 -18.99 -22.86
CA THR A 126 -3.48 -18.65 -22.53
C THR A 126 -3.65 -17.14 -22.27
N VAL A 127 -2.71 -16.52 -21.56
CA VAL A 127 -2.77 -15.08 -21.24
C VAL A 127 -2.40 -14.21 -22.45
N GLY A 128 -1.45 -14.68 -23.26
CA GLY A 128 -0.96 -14.06 -24.49
C GLY A 128 0.08 -12.96 -24.27
N TYR A 129 1.05 -12.86 -25.17
CA TYR A 129 2.09 -11.81 -25.18
C TYR A 129 1.63 -10.47 -25.78
N PRO A 130 2.17 -9.32 -25.31
CA PRO A 130 3.20 -9.17 -24.28
C PRO A 130 2.66 -9.39 -22.85
N LEU A 131 3.53 -9.88 -21.98
CA LEU A 131 3.24 -10.23 -20.58
C LEU A 131 4.02 -9.35 -19.60
N MET A 132 3.48 -9.21 -18.40
CA MET A 132 4.18 -8.65 -17.25
C MET A 132 4.38 -9.75 -16.21
N LEU A 133 5.63 -10.12 -15.97
CA LEU A 133 6.03 -11.01 -14.90
C LEU A 133 6.20 -10.20 -13.61
N LYS A 134 5.45 -10.58 -12.57
CA LYS A 134 5.39 -9.84 -11.30
C LYS A 134 5.58 -10.80 -10.13
N ASN A 135 6.20 -10.33 -9.06
CA ASN A 135 6.14 -11.01 -7.77
C ASN A 135 4.83 -10.72 -7.02
N THR A 136 4.48 -11.60 -6.09
CA THR A 136 3.26 -11.51 -5.28
C THR A 136 3.27 -10.31 -4.34
N THR A 137 4.44 -9.98 -3.78
CA THR A 137 4.64 -8.88 -2.85
C THR A 137 4.70 -7.53 -3.56
N ARG A 138 3.91 -6.57 -3.07
CA ARG A 138 3.84 -5.22 -3.64
C ARG A 138 5.18 -4.51 -3.42
N SER A 139 5.75 -3.98 -4.50
CA SER A 139 6.92 -3.12 -4.39
C SER A 139 6.86 -2.02 -5.44
N GLY A 140 7.40 -0.84 -5.12
CA GLY A 140 7.42 0.34 -5.99
C GLY A 140 8.29 0.18 -7.24
N GLY A 141 7.96 -0.78 -8.09
CA GLY A 141 8.62 -1.10 -9.37
C GLY A 141 9.69 -2.20 -9.31
N ILE A 142 9.95 -2.83 -8.17
CA ILE A 142 10.98 -3.89 -8.01
C ILE A 142 10.34 -5.28 -8.17
N GLY A 143 10.98 -6.20 -8.90
CA GLY A 143 10.40 -7.53 -9.14
C GLY A 143 9.25 -7.53 -10.13
N ILE A 144 9.26 -6.58 -11.07
CA ILE A 144 8.33 -6.49 -12.20
C ILE A 144 9.16 -6.42 -13.49
N ALA A 145 8.85 -7.28 -14.46
CA ALA A 145 9.55 -7.31 -15.74
C ALA A 145 8.58 -7.58 -16.90
N ARG A 146 8.75 -6.82 -18.00
CA ARG A 146 7.99 -7.03 -19.23
C ARG A 146 8.65 -8.14 -20.06
N CYS A 147 7.85 -9.09 -20.51
CA CYS A 147 8.27 -10.17 -21.42
C CYS A 147 7.49 -10.02 -22.73
N THR A 148 8.17 -9.78 -23.85
CA THR A 148 7.50 -9.69 -25.17
C THR A 148 7.30 -11.03 -25.84
N ASP A 149 8.06 -12.05 -25.42
CA ASP A 149 8.06 -13.39 -25.99
C ASP A 149 8.51 -14.44 -24.95
N GLU A 150 8.48 -15.71 -25.36
CA GLU A 150 8.81 -16.86 -24.51
C GLU A 150 10.27 -16.89 -24.08
N ASN A 151 11.20 -16.48 -24.95
CA ASN A 151 12.63 -16.46 -24.62
C ASN A 151 12.91 -15.45 -23.51
N GLN A 152 12.33 -14.25 -23.61
CA GLN A 152 12.42 -13.25 -22.55
C GLN A 152 11.78 -13.70 -21.24
N LEU A 153 10.68 -14.46 -21.30
CA LEU A 153 10.06 -15.02 -20.10
C LEU A 153 11.03 -15.96 -19.38
N VAL A 154 11.67 -16.88 -20.11
CA VAL A 154 12.66 -17.81 -19.55
C VAL A 154 13.84 -17.07 -18.92
N ASP A 155 14.35 -16.03 -19.59
CA ASP A 155 15.49 -15.25 -19.11
C ASP A 155 15.17 -14.37 -17.87
N LEU A 156 13.94 -13.87 -17.77
CA LEU A 156 13.52 -12.94 -16.72
C LEU A 156 12.94 -13.65 -15.49
N PHE A 157 12.39 -14.86 -15.65
CA PHE A 157 11.80 -15.63 -14.56
C PHE A 157 12.72 -15.79 -13.34
N PRO A 158 13.96 -16.32 -13.47
CA PRO A 158 14.84 -16.50 -12.31
C PRO A 158 15.26 -15.15 -11.70
N LYS A 159 15.38 -14.08 -12.50
CA LYS A 159 15.76 -12.75 -12.03
C LYS A 159 14.67 -12.14 -11.13
N VAL A 160 13.42 -12.24 -11.56
CA VAL A 160 12.27 -11.75 -10.76
C VAL A 160 12.09 -12.58 -9.50
N LYS A 161 12.20 -13.93 -9.60
CA LYS A 161 12.09 -14.82 -8.44
C LYS A 161 13.20 -14.56 -7.41
N CYS A 162 14.44 -14.38 -7.85
CA CYS A 162 15.57 -14.04 -6.98
C CYS A 162 15.40 -12.67 -6.30
N ALA A 163 14.93 -11.66 -7.05
CA ALA A 163 14.62 -10.35 -6.47
C ALA A 163 13.51 -10.46 -5.41
N ALA A 164 12.49 -11.29 -5.65
CA ALA A 164 11.41 -11.51 -4.71
C ALA A 164 11.91 -12.08 -3.38
N ILE A 165 12.76 -13.11 -3.43
CA ILE A 165 13.39 -13.71 -2.25
C ILE A 165 14.26 -12.68 -1.51
N LYS A 166 15.13 -11.97 -2.24
CA LYS A 166 16.10 -11.05 -1.66
C LYS A 166 15.44 -9.88 -0.91
N PHE A 167 14.37 -9.32 -1.45
CA PHE A 167 13.76 -8.10 -0.91
C PHE A 167 12.53 -8.37 -0.04
N PHE A 168 11.87 -9.52 -0.20
CA PHE A 168 10.58 -9.78 0.43
C PHE A 168 10.46 -11.14 1.11
N CYS A 169 11.52 -11.96 1.10
CA CYS A 169 11.53 -13.32 1.66
C CYS A 169 10.35 -14.18 1.15
N ASN A 170 9.94 -13.96 -0.11
CA ASN A 170 8.82 -14.64 -0.77
C ASN A 170 9.20 -14.88 -2.23
N ASP A 171 9.00 -16.08 -2.75
CA ASP A 171 9.40 -16.47 -4.11
C ASP A 171 8.22 -16.55 -5.10
N GLY A 172 7.01 -16.20 -4.66
CA GLY A 172 5.81 -16.25 -5.47
C GLY A 172 5.85 -15.25 -6.63
N VAL A 173 5.61 -15.76 -7.84
CA VAL A 173 5.55 -14.98 -9.09
C VAL A 173 4.33 -15.37 -9.92
N TYR A 174 3.88 -14.46 -10.78
CA TYR A 174 2.73 -14.67 -11.65
C TYR A 174 2.81 -13.77 -12.90
N LEU A 175 2.01 -14.09 -13.92
CA LEU A 175 1.92 -13.36 -15.18
C LEU A 175 0.58 -12.63 -15.29
N GLU A 176 0.62 -11.42 -15.83
CA GLU A 176 -0.55 -10.67 -16.29
C GLU A 176 -0.34 -10.21 -17.73
N ARG A 177 -1.44 -9.98 -18.44
CA ARG A 177 -1.40 -9.29 -19.74
C ARG A 177 -0.79 -7.90 -19.59
N CYS A 178 0.22 -7.58 -20.40
CA CYS A 178 0.83 -6.25 -20.43
C CYS A 178 0.12 -5.36 -21.45
N PHE A 179 -0.32 -4.18 -21.02
CA PHE A 179 -0.82 -3.12 -21.90
C PHE A 179 0.26 -2.04 -22.07
N HIS A 180 0.44 -1.56 -23.30
CA HIS A 180 1.46 -0.56 -23.60
C HIS A 180 0.99 0.86 -23.21
N ASP A 181 -0.25 1.19 -23.57
CA ASP A 181 -0.86 2.51 -23.39
C ASP A 181 -1.95 2.47 -22.32
N ALA A 182 -1.59 2.01 -21.13
CA ALA A 182 -2.50 1.99 -19.99
C ALA A 182 -2.35 3.25 -19.14
N ARG A 183 -3.49 3.74 -18.65
CA ARG A 183 -3.52 4.74 -17.57
C ARG A 183 -3.55 4.01 -16.23
N HIS A 184 -2.92 4.60 -15.21
CA HIS A 184 -2.96 4.09 -13.84
C HIS A 184 -3.91 4.97 -13.03
N ILE A 185 -5.11 4.45 -12.76
CA ILE A 185 -6.11 5.15 -11.97
C ILE A 185 -6.24 4.46 -10.62
N GLU A 186 -6.30 5.22 -9.54
CA GLU A 186 -6.52 4.65 -8.21
C GLU A 186 -7.63 5.38 -7.49
N VAL A 187 -8.42 4.62 -6.73
CA VAL A 187 -9.53 5.18 -5.96
C VAL A 187 -9.13 5.23 -4.49
N GLN A 188 -9.30 6.41 -3.89
CA GLN A 188 -9.16 6.55 -2.46
C GLN A 188 -10.43 6.08 -1.78
N ILE A 189 -10.31 5.08 -0.92
CA ILE A 189 -11.39 4.58 -0.08
C ILE A 189 -11.09 4.87 1.40
N PHE A 190 -12.15 4.95 2.19
CA PHE A 190 -12.11 5.11 3.63
C PHE A 190 -13.21 4.23 4.25
N GLY A 191 -12.89 3.49 5.30
CA GLY A 191 -13.82 2.58 5.97
C GLY A 191 -13.83 2.80 7.47
N ASP A 192 -14.99 2.64 8.12
CA ASP A 192 -15.16 2.92 9.55
C ASP A 192 -14.92 1.70 10.46
N GLY A 193 -14.65 0.52 9.88
CA GLY A 193 -14.52 -0.74 10.59
C GLY A 193 -15.83 -1.43 11.00
N HIS A 194 -16.97 -0.78 10.81
CA HIS A 194 -18.29 -1.37 11.06
C HIS A 194 -18.96 -1.84 9.76
N GLY A 195 -18.18 -1.94 8.68
CA GLY A 195 -18.64 -2.38 7.36
C GLY A 195 -19.06 -1.23 6.44
N HIS A 196 -18.99 0.02 6.88
CA HIS A 196 -19.25 1.16 6.02
C HIS A 196 -17.96 1.62 5.34
N VAL A 197 -18.00 1.76 4.01
CA VAL A 197 -16.88 2.23 3.19
C VAL A 197 -17.39 3.31 2.23
N ILE A 198 -16.62 4.38 2.11
CA ILE A 198 -16.84 5.46 1.14
C ILE A 198 -15.64 5.56 0.19
N ALA A 199 -15.90 5.99 -1.04
CA ALA A 199 -14.86 6.45 -1.95
C ALA A 199 -14.81 7.99 -1.90
N LEU A 200 -13.62 8.55 -1.67
CA LEU A 200 -13.44 10.00 -1.64
C LEU A 200 -13.37 10.57 -3.05
N ASN A 201 -12.39 10.12 -3.83
CA ASN A 201 -12.17 10.47 -5.23
C ASN A 201 -11.11 9.53 -5.82
N GLU A 202 -10.93 9.64 -7.13
CA GLU A 202 -9.93 8.94 -7.91
C GLU A 202 -8.74 9.84 -8.28
N ARG A 203 -7.57 9.23 -8.50
CA ARG A 203 -6.33 9.89 -8.91
C ARG A 203 -5.78 9.26 -10.16
N ASP A 204 -5.29 10.10 -11.06
CA ASP A 204 -4.45 9.70 -12.18
C ASP A 204 -2.99 9.70 -11.76
N CYS A 205 -2.39 8.52 -11.78
CA CYS A 205 -0.98 8.28 -11.49
C CYS A 205 -0.22 7.74 -12.72
N SER A 206 -0.70 8.04 -13.93
CA SER A 206 -0.15 7.49 -15.17
C SER A 206 1.25 8.01 -15.49
N LEU A 207 1.60 9.23 -15.05
CA LEU A 207 2.93 9.78 -15.28
C LEU A 207 3.94 9.11 -14.36
N GLN A 208 4.66 8.13 -14.92
CA GLN A 208 5.61 7.30 -14.21
C GLN A 208 6.95 7.22 -14.95
N ARG A 209 8.03 7.02 -14.20
CA ARG A 209 9.34 6.62 -14.74
C ARG A 209 9.78 5.35 -14.05
N ARG A 210 10.10 4.30 -14.82
CA ARG A 210 10.47 2.97 -14.30
C ARG A 210 9.45 2.44 -13.29
N ASN A 211 8.15 2.56 -13.62
CA ASN A 211 7.03 2.11 -12.78
C ASN A 211 6.90 2.81 -11.42
N GLN A 212 7.55 3.97 -11.25
CA GLN A 212 7.39 4.84 -10.08
C GLN A 212 6.65 6.10 -10.47
N LYS A 213 5.67 6.48 -9.65
CA LYS A 213 4.84 7.67 -9.86
C LYS A 213 5.69 8.93 -9.72
N LEU A 214 5.47 9.88 -10.64
CA LEU A 214 6.14 11.18 -10.66
C LEU A 214 5.16 12.33 -10.45
N VAL A 215 3.98 12.25 -11.09
CA VAL A 215 2.92 13.23 -10.96
C VAL A 215 1.61 12.50 -10.76
N GLU A 216 0.89 12.90 -9.72
CA GLU A 216 -0.47 12.48 -9.45
C GLU A 216 -1.44 13.66 -9.62
N LYS A 217 -2.60 13.41 -10.24
CA LYS A 217 -3.63 14.43 -10.43
C LYS A 217 -4.99 13.92 -9.98
N THR A 218 -5.77 14.78 -9.34
CA THR A 218 -7.19 14.56 -9.06
C THR A 218 -8.02 15.78 -9.50
N PRO A 219 -9.17 15.59 -10.16
CA PRO A 219 -9.63 14.35 -10.77
C PRO A 219 -8.79 13.96 -12.02
N PRO A 220 -8.87 12.70 -12.49
CA PRO A 220 -8.23 12.27 -13.72
C PRO A 220 -8.77 13.06 -14.92
N PRO A 221 -7.90 13.64 -15.77
CA PRO A 221 -8.34 14.30 -16.99
C PRO A 221 -8.92 13.28 -17.97
N ASN A 222 -9.86 13.71 -18.81
CA ASN A 222 -10.38 12.93 -19.94
C ASN A 222 -10.92 11.53 -19.55
N ILE A 223 -11.57 11.42 -18.38
CA ILE A 223 -12.38 10.25 -17.99
C ILE A 223 -13.80 10.76 -17.71
N SER A 224 -14.81 10.12 -18.32
CA SER A 224 -16.21 10.51 -18.13
C SER A 224 -16.68 10.25 -16.71
N ASP A 225 -17.63 11.06 -16.24
CA ASP A 225 -18.18 10.95 -14.88
C ASP A 225 -18.81 9.60 -14.59
N ASP A 226 -19.43 8.98 -15.61
CA ASP A 226 -19.94 7.61 -15.55
C ASP A 226 -18.84 6.60 -15.21
N VAL A 227 -17.71 6.64 -15.93
CA VAL A 227 -16.58 5.74 -15.66
C VAL A 227 -16.00 6.01 -14.27
N ARG A 228 -15.87 7.28 -13.86
CA ARG A 228 -15.39 7.63 -12.52
C ARG A 228 -16.33 7.14 -11.42
N ALA A 229 -17.64 7.23 -11.63
CA ALA A 229 -18.64 6.70 -10.71
C ALA A 229 -18.54 5.16 -10.59
N ARG A 230 -18.41 4.45 -11.71
CA ARG A 230 -18.22 3.00 -11.74
C ARG A 230 -16.94 2.56 -11.03
N LEU A 231 -15.84 3.30 -11.18
CA LEU A 231 -14.58 3.05 -10.46
C LEU A 231 -14.76 3.22 -8.94
N ARG A 232 -15.45 4.28 -8.51
CA ARG A 232 -15.71 4.52 -7.08
C ARG A 232 -16.60 3.45 -6.47
N ASP A 233 -17.67 3.08 -7.16
CA ASP A 233 -18.61 2.04 -6.74
C ASP A 233 -17.92 0.66 -6.64
N ALA A 234 -17.11 0.31 -7.64
CA ALA A 234 -16.23 -0.87 -7.61
C ALA A 234 -15.32 -0.89 -6.37
N ALA A 235 -14.69 0.23 -6.05
CA ALA A 235 -13.79 0.33 -4.91
C ALA A 235 -14.53 0.22 -3.56
N VAL A 236 -15.74 0.79 -3.46
CA VAL A 236 -16.59 0.66 -2.26
C VAL A 236 -17.03 -0.80 -2.07
N ARG A 237 -17.48 -1.48 -3.13
CA ARG A 237 -17.84 -2.91 -3.05
C ARG A 237 -16.70 -3.77 -2.55
N LEU A 238 -15.50 -3.60 -3.14
CA LEU A 238 -14.33 -4.36 -2.72
C LEU A 238 -13.94 -4.06 -1.27
N GLY A 239 -13.94 -2.78 -0.88
CA GLY A 239 -13.63 -2.38 0.48
C GLY A 239 -14.61 -2.94 1.52
N THR A 240 -15.89 -2.97 1.17
CA THR A 240 -16.97 -3.53 2.00
C THR A 240 -16.82 -5.04 2.16
N LEU A 241 -16.56 -5.76 1.06
CA LEU A 241 -16.34 -7.21 1.07
C LEU A 241 -15.17 -7.61 1.98
N LEU A 242 -14.11 -6.81 1.98
CA LEU A 242 -12.93 -7.02 2.82
C LEU A 242 -13.10 -6.47 4.25
N SER A 243 -14.30 -5.96 4.56
CA SER A 243 -14.67 -5.36 5.85
C SER A 243 -13.61 -4.38 6.34
N LEU A 244 -13.05 -3.57 5.43
CA LEU A 244 -11.89 -2.73 5.68
C LEU A 244 -12.05 -1.95 6.99
N HIS A 245 -11.25 -2.33 7.98
CA HIS A 245 -11.17 -1.67 9.26
C HIS A 245 -10.12 -0.59 9.09
N TYR A 246 -10.53 0.67 9.07
CA TYR A 246 -9.63 1.73 9.48
C TYR A 246 -10.08 2.19 10.86
N ARG A 247 -9.33 1.80 11.89
CA ARG A 247 -9.37 2.52 13.17
C ARG A 247 -8.53 3.77 13.02
N LEU A 248 -9.17 4.81 12.51
CA LEU A 248 -8.69 6.16 12.57
C LEU A 248 -9.86 7.09 12.77
N ARG A 249 -9.92 7.72 13.94
CA ARG A 249 -10.61 8.99 14.14
C ARG A 249 -9.95 10.12 13.32
N ILE A 250 -9.61 9.88 12.05
CA ILE A 250 -9.24 10.93 11.07
C ILE A 250 -10.42 11.85 10.83
N HIS A 251 -11.66 11.37 10.96
CA HIS A 251 -12.83 12.24 10.88
C HIS A 251 -12.76 13.37 11.92
N LEU A 252 -12.49 13.05 13.20
CA LEU A 252 -12.27 14.04 14.26
C LEU A 252 -10.97 14.85 14.06
N LEU A 253 -9.92 14.29 13.43
CA LEU A 253 -8.71 15.04 13.04
C LEU A 253 -8.99 16.08 11.99
N MET A 254 -9.76 15.71 10.97
CA MET A 254 -10.08 16.53 9.81
C MET A 254 -11.22 17.51 10.07
N GLU A 255 -12.09 17.24 11.05
CA GLU A 255 -13.00 18.24 11.63
C GLU A 255 -12.21 19.23 12.50
N GLN A 256 -11.40 18.77 13.45
CA GLN A 256 -10.63 19.66 14.32
C GLN A 256 -9.60 20.53 13.58
N LEU A 257 -8.96 20.02 12.52
CA LEU A 257 -8.04 20.81 11.68
C LEU A 257 -8.79 21.85 10.83
N ARG A 258 -10.04 21.55 10.42
CA ARG A 258 -10.92 22.52 9.76
C ARG A 258 -11.40 23.61 10.72
N ASP A 259 -11.72 23.23 11.95
CA ASP A 259 -12.38 24.11 12.91
C ASP A 259 -11.42 24.99 13.71
N HIS A 260 -10.15 24.61 13.87
CA HIS A 260 -9.28 25.27 14.85
C HIS A 260 -7.97 25.90 14.34
N HIS A 261 -7.35 25.44 13.24
CA HIS A 261 -6.12 26.08 12.72
C HIS A 261 -5.87 25.80 11.23
N PRO A 262 -6.30 26.67 10.29
CA PRO A 262 -5.77 26.63 8.93
C PRO A 262 -4.30 27.08 8.95
N VAL A 263 -3.38 26.17 8.62
CA VAL A 263 -1.98 26.54 8.37
C VAL A 263 -1.93 27.23 7.01
N ASN A 264 -1.69 28.55 7.01
CA ASN A 264 -1.58 29.33 5.77
C ASN A 264 -0.50 28.74 4.85
N GLY A 265 -0.92 28.31 3.65
CA GLY A 265 -0.04 27.71 2.63
C GLY A 265 -0.06 26.18 2.56
N ILE A 266 -0.73 25.49 3.49
CA ILE A 266 -0.96 24.03 3.38
C ILE A 266 -2.37 23.80 2.82
N LEU A 267 -2.46 23.42 1.56
CA LEU A 267 -3.73 23.19 0.84
C LEU A 267 -4.32 21.77 1.07
N GLU A 268 -3.53 20.82 1.58
CA GLU A 268 -3.99 19.45 1.88
C GLU A 268 -3.06 18.75 2.88
N LEU A 269 -3.64 18.04 3.85
CA LEU A 269 -2.94 17.12 4.79
C LEU A 269 -3.53 15.72 4.58
N ALA A 270 -2.80 14.85 3.88
CA ALA A 270 -3.29 13.53 3.48
C ALA A 270 -2.77 12.42 4.42
N PRO A 271 -3.62 11.78 5.24
CA PRO A 271 -3.24 10.56 5.93
C PRO A 271 -3.25 9.37 4.96
N GLY A 272 -2.14 8.65 4.88
CA GLY A 272 -1.98 7.50 4.00
C GLY A 272 -2.25 6.17 4.71
N VAL A 273 -3.19 5.38 4.19
CA VAL A 273 -3.07 3.91 3.99
C VAL A 273 -3.78 3.54 2.66
N ARG A 274 -3.27 4.19 1.61
CA ARG A 274 -3.04 3.81 0.19
C ARG A 274 -3.95 2.78 -0.51
N SER A 275 -5.16 3.24 -0.84
CA SER A 275 -5.84 3.10 -2.16
C SER A 275 -5.90 1.73 -2.86
N LEU A 276 -7.11 1.40 -3.34
CA LEU A 276 -7.30 0.39 -4.37
C LEU A 276 -6.73 0.91 -5.70
N GLN A 277 -5.81 0.16 -6.31
CA GLN A 277 -5.31 0.42 -7.66
C GLN A 277 -6.18 -0.36 -8.64
N ILE A 278 -6.75 0.33 -9.63
CA ILE A 278 -7.58 -0.25 -10.70
C ILE A 278 -6.85 -0.09 -12.03
#